data_AF-A0A6P6VHW0-F1
#
_entry.id   AF-A0A6P6VHW0-F1
#
_cell.length_a   1.000
_cell.length_b   1.000
_cell.length_c   1.000
_cell.angle_alpha   90.00
_cell.angle_beta   90.00
_cell.angle_gamma   90.00
#
_symmetry.space_group_name_H-M   'P 1'
#
loop_
_entity.id
_entity.type
_entity.pdbx_description
1 polymer ?
#
loop_
_entity_poly.entity_id
_entity_poly.type
_entity_poly.pdbx_seq_one_letter_code
_entity_poly.pdbx_strand_id
1 'polypeptide(L)'
;MARQIHIDRYECDMSRSTISRGSRAAAFVGFCYSIFLIICLIEISQAIDMLTPPGAITDGMTLVSARNVFEFGFFSPGSSRNRYLGIWYFQMSPQTIVWVANGNNPLNDSSGVVSIAKDGNFILQDQTERIVWSTGAENISSNGTFLQLLDSGNLVLRNDNGGNAGDYIWQSFDHFSNTWLTGMELGKDPSSGLFRRMTSWTSADDPAPGQYSCSVNPRGPPLEFVLWEEDSLQYRSGPWNGVGFSGLNFEPNNVFDLKLVVNAEETYYEYVPETKLVTTRSVLNYSGIMQRYVWNATSLKWLLVGLGNP
;
A
#
# COMPACT_ATOMS: atom_id res chain seq x y z
N MET A 1 34.19 -55.29 76.64
CA MET A 1 34.74 -55.34 75.27
C MET A 1 33.56 -55.21 74.32
N ALA A 2 33.51 -54.08 73.59
CA ALA A 2 32.77 -53.75 72.36
C ALA A 2 31.37 -54.33 72.07
N ARG A 3 30.37 -53.42 71.92
CA ARG A 3 29.66 -53.03 70.67
C ARG A 3 28.22 -52.59 71.00
N GLN A 4 27.48 -51.76 70.27
CA GLN A 4 27.66 -50.67 69.30
C GLN A 4 26.24 -50.47 68.69
N ILE A 5 25.73 -49.23 68.67
CA ILE A 5 24.77 -48.63 67.71
C ILE A 5 23.35 -49.23 67.54
N HIS A 6 22.31 -48.41 67.72
CA HIS A 6 21.55 -47.81 66.60
C HIS A 6 20.60 -46.69 67.05
N ILE A 7 20.92 -45.46 66.66
CA ILE A 7 20.00 -44.32 66.54
C ILE A 7 20.15 -43.90 65.08
N ASP A 8 19.09 -43.95 64.29
CA ASP A 8 18.97 -43.15 63.07
C ASP A 8 17.55 -43.22 62.50
N ARG A 9 16.97 -42.02 62.33
CA ARG A 9 15.84 -41.60 61.49
C ARG A 9 15.09 -40.55 62.30
N TYR A 10 15.14 -39.28 61.89
CA TYR A 10 14.00 -38.34 61.93
C TYR A 10 14.33 -36.93 61.41
N GLU A 11 15.59 -36.61 61.05
CA GLU A 11 15.96 -35.24 60.60
C GLU A 11 16.04 -34.99 59.08
N CYS A 12 15.63 -35.93 58.21
CA CYS A 12 15.86 -35.79 56.76
C CYS A 12 14.63 -35.49 55.89
N ASP A 13 13.51 -35.00 56.46
CA ASP A 13 12.28 -34.75 55.66
C ASP A 13 11.77 -33.30 55.63
N MET A 14 12.14 -32.44 56.59
CA MET A 14 11.67 -31.04 56.59
C MET A 14 12.40 -30.15 55.59
N SER A 15 13.70 -30.38 55.32
CA SER A 15 14.48 -29.55 54.39
C SER A 15 14.10 -29.77 52.91
N ARG A 16 13.67 -30.99 52.54
CA ARG A 16 13.23 -31.30 51.16
C ARG A 16 11.90 -30.65 50.80
N SER A 17 10.99 -30.47 51.76
CA SER A 17 9.66 -29.89 51.50
C SER A 17 9.71 -28.39 51.18
N THR A 18 10.58 -27.64 51.86
CA THR A 18 10.71 -26.18 51.72
C THR A 18 11.51 -25.82 50.47
N ILE A 19 12.54 -26.59 50.13
CA ILE A 19 13.32 -26.44 48.88
C ILE A 19 12.46 -26.78 47.65
N SER A 20 11.63 -27.84 47.75
CA SER A 20 10.64 -28.22 46.72
C SER A 20 9.62 -27.11 46.45
N ARG A 21 9.07 -26.49 47.51
CA ARG A 21 8.12 -25.37 47.39
C ARG A 21 8.76 -24.11 46.80
N GLY A 22 9.97 -23.75 47.23
CA GLY A 22 10.72 -22.60 46.70
C GLY A 22 11.09 -22.78 45.22
N SER A 23 11.52 -23.99 44.82
CA SER A 23 11.86 -24.30 43.42
C SER A 23 10.64 -24.32 42.51
N ARG A 24 9.47 -24.77 43.00
CA ARG A 24 8.21 -24.73 42.24
C ARG A 24 7.67 -23.31 42.08
N ALA A 25 7.80 -22.47 43.11
CA ALA A 25 7.42 -21.06 43.04
C ALA A 25 8.30 -20.28 42.06
N ALA A 26 9.62 -20.50 42.09
CA ALA A 26 10.55 -19.86 41.14
C ALA A 26 10.29 -20.30 39.69
N ALA A 27 10.03 -21.58 39.45
CA ALA A 27 9.67 -22.09 38.12
C ALA A 27 8.34 -21.50 37.61
N PHE A 28 7.35 -21.32 38.50
CA PHE A 28 6.07 -20.70 38.16
C PHE A 28 6.22 -19.21 37.79
N VAL A 29 7.02 -18.46 38.56
CA VAL A 29 7.32 -17.05 38.25
C VAL A 29 8.08 -16.92 36.92
N GLY A 30 9.05 -17.79 36.67
CA GLY A 30 9.77 -17.84 35.40
C GLY A 30 8.85 -18.14 34.22
N PHE A 31 7.95 -19.12 34.38
CA PHE A 31 6.93 -19.47 33.38
C PHE A 31 5.98 -18.29 33.08
N CYS A 32 5.50 -17.60 34.12
CA CYS A 32 4.67 -16.40 33.98
C CYS A 32 5.42 -15.25 33.28
N TYR A 33 6.71 -15.05 33.57
CA TYR A 33 7.52 -14.02 32.91
C TYR A 33 7.77 -14.35 31.44
N SER A 34 8.02 -15.62 31.10
CA SER A 34 8.11 -16.05 29.71
C SER A 34 6.78 -15.93 28.96
N ILE A 35 5.64 -16.24 29.60
CA ILE A 35 4.32 -16.00 29.01
C ILE A 35 4.08 -14.49 28.81
N PHE A 36 4.45 -13.65 29.78
CA PHE A 36 4.33 -12.20 29.67
C PHE A 36 5.20 -11.65 28.53
N LEU A 37 6.44 -12.12 28.38
CA LEU A 37 7.29 -11.78 27.24
C LEU A 37 6.71 -12.26 25.91
N ILE A 38 6.15 -13.48 25.86
CA ILE A 38 5.49 -14.01 24.67
C ILE A 38 4.22 -13.20 24.34
N ILE A 39 3.43 -12.78 25.34
CA ILE A 39 2.25 -11.92 25.16
C ILE A 39 2.67 -10.50 24.73
N CYS A 40 3.75 -9.94 25.27
CA CYS A 40 4.32 -8.67 24.82
C CYS A 40 4.90 -8.73 23.41
N LEU A 41 5.37 -9.90 22.97
CA LEU A 41 5.80 -10.12 21.57
C LEU A 41 4.59 -10.34 20.63
N ILE A 42 3.45 -10.77 21.18
CA ILE A 42 2.18 -10.89 20.47
C ILE A 42 1.37 -9.61 20.71
N GLU A 43 1.89 -8.48 20.23
CA GLU A 43 0.99 -7.39 19.87
C GLU A 43 0.17 -7.89 18.68
N ILE A 44 -1.06 -8.35 18.95
CA ILE A 44 -2.06 -8.55 17.91
C ILE A 44 -2.43 -7.15 17.44
N SER A 45 -1.63 -6.59 16.55
CA SER A 45 -2.01 -5.43 15.76
C SER A 45 -3.20 -5.87 14.92
N GLN A 46 -4.41 -5.51 15.35
CA GLN A 46 -5.56 -5.61 14.46
C GLN A 46 -5.28 -4.68 13.28
N ALA A 47 -5.52 -5.16 12.06
CA ALA A 47 -5.44 -4.31 10.89
C ALA A 47 -6.43 -3.15 11.07
N ILE A 48 -5.89 -1.94 11.24
CA ILE A 48 -6.67 -0.71 11.25
C ILE A 48 -6.68 -0.25 9.80
N ASP A 49 -7.78 -0.49 9.10
CA ASP A 49 -7.94 -0.09 7.70
C ASP A 49 -8.55 1.31 7.57
N MET A 50 -9.01 1.90 8.68
CA MET A 50 -9.75 3.16 8.71
C MET A 50 -9.12 4.22 9.63
N LEU A 51 -9.19 5.47 9.20
CA LEU A 51 -8.85 6.66 9.99
C LEU A 51 -10.09 7.56 10.10
N THR A 52 -10.55 7.79 11.32
CA THR A 52 -11.71 8.64 11.64
C THR A 52 -11.28 9.83 12.52
N PRO A 53 -11.85 11.05 12.35
CA PRO A 53 -11.62 12.16 13.26
C PRO A 53 -11.97 11.80 14.72
N PRO A 54 -11.22 12.28 15.74
CA PRO A 54 -10.04 13.16 15.66
C PRO A 54 -8.71 12.39 15.54
N GLY A 55 -8.72 11.13 15.08
CA GLY A 55 -7.53 10.31 14.94
C GLY A 55 -6.52 10.87 13.94
N ALA A 56 -5.26 10.48 14.13
CA ALA A 56 -4.15 10.84 13.25
C ALA A 56 -3.16 9.68 13.11
N ILE A 57 -2.40 9.68 12.01
CA ILE A 57 -1.29 8.77 11.75
C ILE A 57 -0.01 9.59 11.77
N THR A 58 0.91 9.26 12.66
CA THR A 58 2.27 9.81 12.69
C THR A 58 3.25 8.83 12.08
N ASP A 59 4.48 9.27 11.85
CA ASP A 59 5.54 8.37 11.39
C ASP A 59 5.70 7.14 12.31
N GLY A 60 5.82 5.96 11.70
CA GLY A 60 5.82 4.65 12.37
C GLY A 60 4.45 4.00 12.53
N MET A 61 3.35 4.75 12.38
CA MET A 61 1.99 4.19 12.34
C MET A 61 1.56 3.94 10.88
N THR A 62 0.72 2.93 10.67
CA THR A 62 0.20 2.57 9.35
C THR A 62 -1.29 2.21 9.39
N LEU A 63 -1.95 2.33 8.24
CA LEU A 63 -3.20 1.62 7.97
C LEU A 63 -2.89 0.35 7.20
N VAL A 64 -3.56 -0.75 7.54
CA VAL A 64 -3.41 -2.03 6.85
C VAL A 64 -4.78 -2.43 6.32
N SER A 65 -4.85 -2.79 5.04
CA SER A 65 -6.12 -3.21 4.42
C SER A 65 -6.70 -4.43 5.16
N ALA A 66 -8.03 -4.59 5.15
CA ALA A 66 -8.72 -5.60 5.97
C ALA A 66 -8.20 -7.04 5.82
N ARG A 67 -7.68 -7.41 4.63
CA ARG A 67 -7.10 -8.73 4.34
C ARG A 67 -5.57 -8.73 4.28
N ASN A 68 -4.92 -7.69 4.81
CA ASN A 68 -3.47 -7.55 4.89
C ASN A 68 -2.80 -7.65 3.50
N VAL A 69 -3.39 -6.98 2.49
CA VAL A 69 -2.83 -6.97 1.12
C VAL A 69 -1.98 -5.74 0.91
N PHE A 70 -2.47 -4.59 1.37
CA PHE A 70 -1.80 -3.30 1.24
C PHE A 70 -1.65 -2.63 2.59
N GLU A 71 -0.67 -1.74 2.65
CA GLU A 71 -0.35 -0.94 3.82
C GLU A 71 -0.08 0.50 3.38
N PHE A 72 -0.51 1.44 4.21
CA PHE A 72 -0.42 2.87 3.96
C PHE A 72 0.27 3.57 5.13
N GLY A 73 1.25 4.42 4.84
CA GLY A 73 1.94 5.20 5.85
C GLY A 73 3.18 5.92 5.33
N PHE A 74 4.09 6.24 6.26
CA PHE A 74 5.31 6.96 5.94
C PHE A 74 6.45 6.03 5.51
N PHE A 75 7.18 6.41 4.47
CA PHE A 75 8.31 5.66 3.94
C PHE A 75 9.41 6.57 3.38
N SER A 76 10.59 5.99 3.15
CA SER A 76 11.72 6.63 2.47
C SER A 76 12.27 5.64 1.44
N PRO A 77 12.23 5.97 0.13
CA PRO A 77 12.68 5.05 -0.91
C PRO A 77 14.21 4.98 -0.98
N GLY A 78 14.73 3.75 -1.08
CA GLY A 78 16.16 3.48 -1.30
C GLY A 78 17.08 4.21 -0.33
N SER A 79 17.91 5.12 -0.86
CA SER A 79 18.87 5.91 -0.07
C SER A 79 18.38 7.31 0.33
N SER A 80 17.13 7.65 0.02
CA SER A 80 16.55 8.97 0.26
C SER A 80 16.49 9.31 1.75
N ARG A 81 16.81 10.56 2.08
CA ARG A 81 16.59 11.12 3.43
C ARG A 81 15.22 11.79 3.57
N ASN A 82 14.52 11.98 2.47
CA ASN A 82 13.19 12.57 2.46
C ASN A 82 12.16 11.56 2.97
N ARG A 83 11.05 12.07 3.49
CA ARG A 83 9.92 11.27 3.95
C ARG A 83 8.71 11.51 3.07
N TYR A 84 8.10 10.41 2.65
CA TYR A 84 6.93 10.38 1.78
C TYR A 84 5.80 9.59 2.43
N LEU A 85 4.59 9.89 2.00
CA LEU A 85 3.37 9.20 2.37
C LEU A 85 2.88 8.38 1.17
N GLY A 86 2.65 7.09 1.36
CA GLY A 86 2.33 6.21 0.24
C GLY A 86 1.73 4.88 0.63
N ILE A 87 1.43 4.08 -0.39
CA ILE A 87 0.84 2.74 -0.28
C ILE A 87 1.86 1.73 -0.80
N TRP A 88 1.99 0.60 -0.13
CA TRP A 88 2.79 -0.54 -0.56
C TRP A 88 2.09 -1.86 -0.27
N TYR A 89 2.60 -2.95 -0.82
CA TYR A 89 2.13 -4.28 -0.45
C TYR A 89 2.57 -4.66 0.96
N PHE A 90 1.62 -5.09 1.78
CA PHE A 90 1.85 -5.44 3.17
C PHE A 90 2.88 -6.58 3.31
N GLN A 91 3.85 -6.40 4.21
CA GLN A 91 4.89 -7.38 4.56
C GLN A 91 5.72 -7.95 3.38
N MET A 92 5.79 -7.25 2.25
CA MET A 92 6.70 -7.61 1.16
C MET A 92 8.09 -6.99 1.37
N SER A 93 9.14 -7.80 1.19
CA SER A 93 10.54 -7.34 1.26
C SER A 93 11.28 -7.70 -0.03
N PRO A 94 11.91 -6.73 -0.72
CA PRO A 94 11.93 -5.29 -0.40
C PRO A 94 10.54 -4.65 -0.53
N GLN A 95 10.33 -3.55 0.20
CA GLN A 95 9.07 -2.81 0.19
C GLN A 95 8.74 -2.37 -1.24
N THR A 96 7.52 -2.68 -1.69
CA THR A 96 7.07 -2.37 -3.05
C THR A 96 6.03 -1.27 -3.00
N ILE A 97 6.47 -0.03 -3.19
CA ILE A 97 5.60 1.15 -3.26
C ILE A 97 4.78 1.12 -4.55
N VAL A 98 3.48 1.41 -4.43
CA VAL A 98 2.52 1.41 -5.55
C VAL A 98 1.83 2.77 -5.74
N TRP A 99 1.86 3.63 -4.71
CA TRP A 99 1.26 4.95 -4.77
C TRP A 99 1.95 5.91 -3.79
N VAL A 100 2.03 7.21 -4.13
CA VAL A 100 2.68 8.24 -3.33
C VAL A 100 1.86 9.53 -3.36
N ALA A 101 1.54 10.08 -2.20
CA ALA A 101 0.75 11.32 -2.07
C ALA A 101 1.61 12.55 -2.39
N ASN A 102 2.65 12.76 -1.59
CA ASN A 102 3.45 13.99 -1.56
C ASN A 102 4.73 13.89 -2.40
N GLY A 103 4.69 13.22 -3.55
CA GLY A 103 5.86 13.04 -4.41
C GLY A 103 6.55 14.35 -4.79
N ASN A 104 5.77 15.41 -5.07
CA ASN A 104 6.29 16.76 -5.39
C ASN A 104 6.82 17.53 -4.17
N ASN A 105 6.32 17.21 -2.97
CA ASN A 105 6.56 17.99 -1.75
C ASN A 105 6.96 17.03 -0.61
N PRO A 106 8.18 16.46 -0.64
CA PRO A 106 8.67 15.61 0.43
C PRO A 106 8.72 16.35 1.77
N LEU A 107 8.64 15.59 2.86
CA LEU A 107 9.05 16.07 4.17
C LEU A 107 10.56 15.86 4.36
N ASN A 108 11.19 16.72 5.15
CA ASN A 108 12.62 16.68 5.43
C ASN A 108 12.99 15.85 6.67
N ASP A 109 11.99 15.35 7.39
CA ASP A 109 12.12 14.64 8.65
C ASP A 109 10.89 13.71 8.89
N SER A 110 10.84 13.08 10.07
CA SER A 110 9.79 12.16 10.50
C SER A 110 8.68 12.84 11.32
N SER A 111 8.52 14.16 11.22
CA SER A 111 7.51 14.90 12.01
C SER A 111 6.12 14.92 11.36
N GLY A 112 5.94 14.21 10.24
CA GLY A 112 4.71 14.26 9.46
C GLY A 112 3.49 13.78 10.26
N VAL A 113 2.38 14.49 10.11
CA VAL A 113 1.10 14.10 10.71
C VAL A 113 0.03 14.04 9.64
N VAL A 114 -0.66 12.91 9.59
CA VAL A 114 -1.75 12.65 8.65
C VAL A 114 -3.07 12.60 9.41
N SER A 115 -4.05 13.37 8.97
CA SER A 115 -5.36 13.46 9.64
C SER A 115 -6.46 13.92 8.68
N ILE A 116 -7.70 13.90 9.17
CA ILE A 116 -8.84 14.53 8.49
C ILE A 116 -9.05 15.91 9.13
N ALA A 117 -8.89 16.95 8.32
CA ALA A 117 -9.07 18.33 8.73
C ALA A 117 -10.55 18.67 8.99
N LYS A 118 -10.82 19.83 9.60
CA LYS A 118 -12.19 20.24 9.96
C LYS A 118 -13.12 20.37 8.76
N ASP A 119 -12.58 20.77 7.62
CA ASP A 119 -13.27 20.84 6.33
C ASP A 119 -13.56 19.44 5.74
N GLY A 120 -13.05 18.37 6.34
CA GLY A 120 -13.23 16.99 5.90
C GLY A 120 -12.15 16.50 4.96
N ASN A 121 -11.20 17.35 4.55
CA ASN A 121 -10.11 16.92 3.68
C ASN A 121 -9.13 16.02 4.41
N PHE A 122 -8.63 15.02 3.69
CA PHE A 122 -7.51 14.22 4.14
C PHE A 122 -6.22 14.99 3.86
N ILE A 123 -5.44 15.29 4.91
CA ILE A 123 -4.28 16.18 4.85
C ILE A 123 -3.01 15.55 5.44
N LEU A 124 -1.87 16.01 4.92
CA LEU A 124 -0.55 15.80 5.49
C LEU A 124 0.02 17.15 5.96
N GLN A 125 0.44 17.23 7.21
CA GLN A 125 1.11 18.40 7.79
C GLN A 125 2.57 18.11 8.17
N ASP A 126 3.40 19.15 8.13
CA ASP A 126 4.76 19.13 8.68
C ASP A 126 4.80 19.58 10.16
N GLN A 127 6.00 19.60 10.78
CA GLN A 127 6.23 20.04 12.16
C GLN A 127 5.72 21.45 12.50
N THR A 128 5.53 22.31 11.50
CA THR A 128 5.04 23.68 11.69
C THR A 128 3.53 23.77 11.46
N GLU A 129 2.84 22.63 11.39
CA GLU A 129 1.41 22.48 11.09
C GLU A 129 1.02 22.98 9.68
N ARG A 130 2.00 23.23 8.82
CA ARG A 130 1.75 23.62 7.44
C ARG A 130 1.27 22.41 6.64
N ILE A 131 0.18 22.58 5.90
CA ILE A 131 -0.34 21.56 4.99
C ILE A 131 0.63 21.40 3.82
N VAL A 132 1.19 20.20 3.68
CA VAL A 132 2.11 19.81 2.62
C VAL A 132 1.38 19.16 1.45
N TRP A 133 0.29 18.44 1.74
CA TRP A 133 -0.55 17.77 0.76
C TRP A 133 -1.99 17.67 1.29
N SER A 134 -2.98 17.72 0.40
CA SER A 134 -4.41 17.59 0.71
C SER A 134 -5.16 16.99 -0.49
N THR A 135 -6.28 16.31 -0.23
CA THR A 135 -7.20 15.82 -1.26
C THR A 135 -7.83 16.93 -2.10
N GLY A 136 -8.01 18.13 -1.51
CA GLY A 136 -8.58 19.29 -2.22
C GLY A 136 -10.05 19.11 -2.64
N ALA A 137 -10.81 18.24 -1.98
CA ALA A 137 -12.23 18.04 -2.23
C ALA A 137 -13.03 19.25 -1.72
N GLU A 138 -14.02 19.66 -2.50
CA GLU A 138 -14.89 20.80 -2.20
C GLU A 138 -16.23 20.36 -1.60
N ASN A 139 -16.89 21.25 -0.85
CA ASN A 139 -18.23 21.06 -0.29
C ASN A 139 -18.38 19.82 0.62
N ILE A 140 -17.31 19.44 1.31
CA ILE A 140 -17.30 18.33 2.28
C ILE A 140 -17.22 18.85 3.72
N SER A 141 -17.44 17.93 4.67
CA SER A 141 -17.35 18.19 6.11
C SER A 141 -16.66 17.02 6.78
N SER A 142 -15.95 17.25 7.89
CA SER A 142 -15.38 16.19 8.71
C SER A 142 -16.44 15.31 9.40
N ASN A 143 -17.68 15.78 9.53
CA ASN A 143 -18.73 15.02 10.18
C ASN A 143 -19.14 13.79 9.33
N GLY A 144 -18.94 12.60 9.89
CA GLY A 144 -19.17 11.33 9.21
C GLY A 144 -18.09 10.96 8.19
N THR A 145 -17.06 11.78 8.01
CA THR A 145 -16.00 11.53 7.03
C THR A 145 -14.89 10.66 7.62
N PHE A 146 -14.44 9.69 6.84
CA PHE A 146 -13.37 8.78 7.21
C PHE A 146 -12.54 8.37 5.99
N LEU A 147 -11.28 8.05 6.23
CA LEU A 147 -10.36 7.51 5.24
C LEU A 147 -10.30 5.99 5.42
N GLN A 148 -10.30 5.23 4.32
CA GLN A 148 -10.20 3.78 4.36
C GLN A 148 -9.22 3.26 3.31
N LEU A 149 -8.36 2.30 3.68
CA LEU A 149 -7.52 1.55 2.75
C LEU A 149 -8.21 0.23 2.37
N LEU A 150 -8.63 0.11 1.12
CA LEU A 150 -9.29 -1.10 0.61
C LEU A 150 -8.26 -2.18 0.23
N ASP A 151 -8.70 -3.45 0.18
CA ASP A 151 -7.86 -4.58 -0.26
C ASP A 151 -7.43 -4.53 -1.73
N SER A 152 -8.06 -3.66 -2.54
CA SER A 152 -7.59 -3.36 -3.88
C SER A 152 -6.31 -2.51 -3.88
N GLY A 153 -5.97 -1.88 -2.75
CA GLY A 153 -4.94 -0.86 -2.64
C GLY A 153 -5.47 0.55 -2.87
N ASN A 154 -6.78 0.71 -3.06
CA ASN A 154 -7.40 2.03 -3.20
C ASN A 154 -7.63 2.65 -1.82
N LEU A 155 -6.93 3.76 -1.55
CA LEU A 155 -7.20 4.63 -0.41
C LEU A 155 -8.34 5.58 -0.76
N VAL A 156 -9.43 5.56 0.00
CA VAL A 156 -10.67 6.29 -0.29
C VAL A 156 -11.08 7.19 0.86
N LEU A 157 -11.60 8.36 0.54
CA LEU A 157 -12.28 9.26 1.46
C LEU A 157 -13.79 9.09 1.27
N ARG A 158 -14.51 8.77 2.34
CA ARG A 158 -15.95 8.48 2.32
C ARG A 158 -16.67 9.25 3.42
N ASN A 159 -18.00 9.37 3.29
CA ASN A 159 -18.85 9.95 4.32
C ASN A 159 -20.06 9.05 4.60
N ASP A 160 -20.33 8.76 5.88
CA ASP A 160 -21.38 7.84 6.34
C ASP A 160 -22.75 8.52 6.59
N ASN A 161 -23.02 9.70 6.02
CA ASN A 161 -24.27 10.44 6.23
C ASN A 161 -25.49 9.83 5.48
N GLY A 162 -25.76 8.53 5.68
CA GLY A 162 -27.13 7.99 5.72
C GLY A 162 -27.87 7.74 4.41
N GLY A 163 -27.21 7.35 3.30
CA GLY A 163 -27.97 6.89 2.13
C GLY A 163 -27.19 6.24 0.99
N ASN A 164 -26.02 6.77 0.63
CA ASN A 164 -25.24 6.24 -0.48
C ASN A 164 -23.82 5.91 -0.02
N ALA A 165 -23.63 4.71 0.54
CA ALA A 165 -22.30 4.13 0.78
C ALA A 165 -21.51 3.82 -0.52
N GLY A 166 -21.98 4.33 -1.67
CA GLY A 166 -21.51 3.98 -3.01
C GLY A 166 -20.45 4.91 -3.60
N ASP A 167 -20.49 6.21 -3.31
CA ASP A 167 -19.65 7.19 -4.00
C ASP A 167 -18.50 7.67 -3.11
N TYR A 168 -17.29 7.65 -3.67
CA TYR A 168 -16.10 8.16 -3.00
C TYR A 168 -16.03 9.67 -3.16
N ILE A 169 -15.77 10.38 -2.06
CA ILE A 169 -15.46 11.81 -2.11
C ILE A 169 -14.14 12.03 -2.86
N TRP A 170 -13.19 11.14 -2.60
CA TRP A 170 -11.87 11.12 -3.22
C TRP A 170 -11.33 9.68 -3.20
N GLN A 171 -10.52 9.31 -4.20
CA GLN A 171 -9.84 8.03 -4.23
C GLN A 171 -8.44 8.11 -4.84
N SER A 172 -7.49 7.35 -4.29
CA SER A 172 -6.12 7.28 -4.80
C SER A 172 -6.02 6.74 -6.23
N PHE A 173 -6.97 5.88 -6.63
CA PHE A 173 -7.02 5.29 -7.97
C PHE A 173 -7.27 6.31 -9.08
N ASP A 174 -7.76 7.50 -8.75
CA ASP A 174 -7.90 8.63 -9.68
C ASP A 174 -6.59 9.42 -9.85
N HIS A 175 -5.63 9.25 -8.94
CA HIS A 175 -4.39 10.02 -8.87
C HIS A 175 -3.18 9.09 -8.98
N PHE A 176 -2.96 8.56 -10.17
CA PHE A 176 -1.88 7.61 -10.45
C PHE A 176 -0.48 8.17 -10.10
N SER A 177 0.39 7.27 -9.65
CA SER A 177 1.85 7.49 -9.61
C SER A 177 2.49 6.76 -10.79
N ASN A 178 3.56 5.98 -10.57
CA ASN A 178 4.24 5.19 -11.60
C ASN A 178 3.69 3.78 -11.79
N THR A 179 2.73 3.34 -10.97
CA THR A 179 2.24 1.97 -10.93
C THR A 179 0.77 1.91 -11.30
N TRP A 180 0.39 0.90 -12.06
CA TRP A 180 -0.99 0.58 -12.42
C TRP A 180 -1.37 -0.78 -11.83
N LEU A 181 -2.31 -0.74 -10.89
CA LEU A 181 -2.85 -1.90 -10.16
C LEU A 181 -4.15 -2.42 -10.79
N THR A 182 -4.55 -3.63 -10.40
CA THR A 182 -5.87 -4.17 -10.74
C THR A 182 -6.97 -3.30 -10.14
N GLY A 183 -8.01 -3.01 -10.94
CA GLY A 183 -9.13 -2.15 -10.54
C GLY A 183 -8.86 -0.65 -10.69
N MET A 184 -7.66 -0.25 -11.12
CA MET A 184 -7.40 1.12 -11.56
C MET A 184 -7.76 1.28 -13.05
N GLU A 185 -8.30 2.42 -13.40
CA GLU A 185 -8.77 2.74 -14.75
C GLU A 185 -7.81 3.73 -15.42
N LEU A 186 -7.09 3.29 -16.44
CA LEU A 186 -6.15 4.15 -17.17
C LEU A 186 -6.86 4.76 -18.37
N GLY A 187 -7.16 6.07 -18.32
CA GLY A 187 -7.92 6.73 -19.37
C GLY A 187 -8.60 8.01 -18.93
N LYS A 188 -9.69 8.36 -19.63
CA LYS A 188 -10.44 9.57 -19.36
C LYS A 188 -11.76 9.22 -18.69
N ASP A 189 -12.07 9.98 -17.65
CA ASP A 189 -13.41 10.10 -17.09
C ASP A 189 -14.02 11.45 -17.54
N PRO A 190 -14.79 11.47 -18.64
CA PRO A 190 -15.58 12.60 -19.09
C PRO A 190 -16.48 13.26 -18.04
N SER A 191 -17.00 12.52 -17.04
CA SER A 191 -17.95 13.04 -16.07
C SER A 191 -17.27 14.01 -15.07
N SER A 192 -16.07 13.68 -14.62
CA SER A 192 -15.23 14.53 -13.77
C SER A 192 -14.25 15.41 -14.57
N GLY A 193 -14.06 15.12 -15.86
CA GLY A 193 -13.02 15.71 -16.69
C GLY A 193 -11.61 15.21 -16.35
N LEU A 194 -11.49 14.23 -15.45
CA LEU A 194 -10.23 13.68 -15.00
C LEU A 194 -9.56 12.84 -16.09
N PHE A 195 -8.25 13.02 -16.22
CA PHE A 195 -7.43 12.23 -17.12
C PHE A 195 -6.40 11.44 -16.31
N ARG A 196 -6.68 10.15 -16.12
CA ARG A 196 -5.87 9.20 -15.37
C ARG A 196 -4.70 8.75 -16.23
N ARG A 197 -3.47 9.04 -15.79
CA ARG A 197 -2.24 8.69 -16.49
C ARG A 197 -1.16 8.23 -15.53
N MET A 198 -0.37 7.25 -15.92
CA MET A 198 0.84 6.88 -15.19
C MET A 198 1.91 7.93 -15.43
N THR A 199 2.66 8.28 -14.37
CA THR A 199 3.82 9.15 -14.47
C THR A 199 5.00 8.46 -13.81
N SER A 200 6.11 8.36 -14.52
CA SER A 200 7.36 7.80 -14.00
C SER A 200 7.81 8.54 -12.75
N TRP A 201 8.68 7.92 -11.96
CA TRP A 201 9.44 8.62 -10.94
C TRP A 201 10.67 9.29 -11.55
N THR A 202 11.21 10.32 -10.91
CA THR A 202 12.47 10.96 -11.32
C THR A 202 13.63 9.96 -11.25
N SER A 203 13.67 9.11 -10.22
CA SER A 203 14.67 8.05 -10.09
C SER A 203 14.17 6.91 -9.20
N ALA A 204 15.02 5.91 -8.94
CA ALA A 204 14.70 4.84 -7.99
C ALA A 204 14.54 5.34 -6.53
N ASP A 205 15.23 6.42 -6.18
CA ASP A 205 15.29 6.99 -4.82
C ASP A 205 14.48 8.29 -4.68
N ASP A 206 13.90 8.79 -5.77
CA ASP A 206 13.08 10.01 -5.78
C ASP A 206 11.75 9.77 -6.49
N PRO A 207 10.64 9.63 -5.74
CA PRO A 207 9.31 9.36 -6.25
C PRO A 207 8.59 10.62 -6.76
N ALA A 208 9.27 11.76 -6.85
CA ALA A 208 8.74 12.92 -7.56
C ALA A 208 8.35 12.53 -9.01
N PRO A 209 7.30 13.14 -9.58
CA PRO A 209 6.94 12.93 -10.98
C PRO A 209 8.11 13.21 -11.92
N GLY A 210 8.53 12.18 -12.64
CA GLY A 210 9.58 12.23 -13.65
C GLY A 210 9.07 12.68 -15.02
N GLN A 211 9.95 12.64 -16.00
CA GLN A 211 9.68 13.16 -17.34
C GLN A 211 8.77 12.28 -18.20
N TYR A 212 8.63 10.98 -17.90
CA TYR A 212 7.82 10.08 -18.72
C TYR A 212 6.39 9.95 -18.19
N SER A 213 5.40 9.97 -19.09
CA SER A 213 4.01 9.66 -18.78
C SER A 213 3.39 8.73 -19.82
N CYS A 214 2.49 7.84 -19.37
CA CYS A 214 1.81 6.87 -20.20
C CYS A 214 0.30 6.92 -19.93
N SER A 215 -0.49 6.99 -21.00
CA SER A 215 -1.95 7.09 -20.91
C SER A 215 -2.63 6.62 -22.18
N VAL A 216 -3.96 6.55 -22.16
CA VAL A 216 -4.75 6.48 -23.40
C VAL A 216 -4.60 7.78 -24.17
N ASN A 217 -4.62 7.74 -25.49
CA ASN A 217 -4.63 8.95 -26.32
C ASN A 217 -5.78 9.90 -25.89
N PRO A 218 -5.48 11.09 -25.33
CA PRO A 218 -6.49 11.99 -24.79
C PRO A 218 -7.33 12.68 -25.88
N ARG A 219 -6.86 12.63 -27.15
CA ARG A 219 -7.49 13.33 -28.29
C ARG A 219 -8.63 12.53 -28.92
N GLY A 220 -8.99 11.38 -28.35
CA GLY A 220 -9.97 10.46 -28.90
C GLY A 220 -9.33 9.42 -29.84
N PRO A 221 -10.13 8.73 -30.66
CA PRO A 221 -9.65 7.65 -31.51
C PRO A 221 -8.46 8.04 -32.41
N PRO A 222 -7.50 7.12 -32.65
CA PRO A 222 -7.48 5.73 -32.19
C PRO A 222 -7.27 5.62 -30.67
N LEU A 223 -7.99 4.68 -30.05
CA LEU A 223 -7.87 4.35 -28.63
C LEU A 223 -6.62 3.49 -28.44
N GLU A 224 -5.50 4.16 -28.25
CA GLU A 224 -4.15 3.57 -28.13
C GLU A 224 -3.47 4.07 -26.86
N PHE A 225 -2.44 3.37 -26.42
CA PHE A 225 -1.49 3.91 -25.46
C PHE A 225 -0.51 4.86 -26.15
N VAL A 226 -0.21 5.94 -25.43
CA VAL A 226 0.78 6.94 -25.83
C VAL A 226 1.77 7.12 -24.69
N LEU A 227 3.06 7.06 -25.03
CA LEU A 227 4.16 7.40 -24.13
C LEU A 227 4.67 8.79 -24.51
N TRP A 228 4.73 9.68 -23.52
CA TRP A 228 5.31 11.00 -23.64
C TRP A 228 6.56 11.10 -22.78
N GLU A 229 7.55 11.83 -23.28
CA GLU A 229 8.64 12.39 -22.51
C GLU A 229 8.44 13.89 -22.52
N GLU A 230 8.04 14.44 -21.37
CA GLU A 230 7.51 15.80 -21.25
C GLU A 230 6.36 16.01 -22.26
N ASP A 231 6.55 16.91 -23.24
CA ASP A 231 5.60 17.20 -24.31
C ASP A 231 5.94 16.52 -25.64
N SER A 232 6.97 15.67 -25.67
CA SER A 232 7.40 14.92 -26.85
C SER A 232 6.79 13.52 -26.87
N LEU A 233 6.02 13.21 -27.92
CA LEU A 233 5.46 11.87 -28.13
C LEU A 233 6.58 10.90 -28.54
N GLN A 234 6.87 9.93 -27.69
CA GLN A 234 7.97 8.97 -27.90
C GLN A 234 7.49 7.68 -28.56
N TYR A 235 6.28 7.24 -28.21
CA TYR A 235 5.76 5.97 -28.71
C TYR A 235 4.23 5.99 -28.79
N ARG A 236 3.69 5.21 -29.73
CA ARG A 236 2.26 4.89 -29.86
C ARG A 236 2.08 3.39 -30.00
N SER A 237 1.20 2.80 -29.20
CA SER A 237 0.88 1.37 -29.32
C SER A 237 0.14 1.05 -30.60
N GLY A 238 -0.43 2.05 -31.29
CA GLY A 238 -1.41 1.85 -32.33
C GLY A 238 -2.77 1.41 -31.76
N PRO A 239 -3.82 1.38 -32.58
CA PRO A 239 -5.18 1.09 -32.13
C PRO A 239 -5.34 -0.30 -31.53
N TRP A 240 -6.23 -0.40 -30.55
CA TRP A 240 -6.74 -1.66 -30.04
C TRP A 240 -7.58 -2.40 -31.10
N ASN A 241 -7.27 -3.68 -31.33
CA ASN A 241 -7.94 -4.51 -32.34
C ASN A 241 -8.92 -5.54 -31.75
N GLY A 242 -9.18 -5.47 -30.44
CA GLY A 242 -10.00 -6.45 -29.70
C GLY A 242 -9.20 -7.53 -28.97
N VAL A 243 -7.93 -7.73 -29.32
CA VAL A 243 -7.01 -8.70 -28.68
C VAL A 243 -5.79 -7.99 -28.09
N GLY A 244 -5.25 -7.02 -28.82
CA GLY A 244 -4.04 -6.28 -28.48
C GLY A 244 -3.97 -4.97 -29.24
N PHE A 245 -2.82 -4.30 -29.16
CA PHE A 245 -2.55 -3.08 -29.92
C PHE A 245 -1.74 -3.40 -31.17
N SER A 246 -1.97 -2.72 -32.30
CA SER A 246 -1.30 -3.06 -33.56
C SER A 246 0.24 -2.89 -33.56
N GLY A 247 0.76 -2.00 -32.72
CA GLY A 247 2.19 -1.70 -32.55
C GLY A 247 2.85 -2.44 -31.40
N LEU A 248 2.07 -3.19 -30.61
CA LEU A 248 2.57 -4.12 -29.61
C LEU A 248 2.29 -5.54 -30.08
N ASN A 249 3.32 -6.40 -30.11
CA ASN A 249 3.07 -7.84 -30.16
C ASN A 249 2.56 -8.28 -28.78
N PHE A 250 1.30 -7.93 -28.50
CA PHE A 250 0.60 -8.34 -27.29
C PHE A 250 0.17 -9.78 -27.49
N GLU A 251 1.04 -10.71 -27.11
CA GLU A 251 0.69 -12.12 -27.03
C GLU A 251 -0.31 -12.33 -25.87
N PRO A 252 -1.44 -13.01 -26.10
CA PRO A 252 -2.30 -13.47 -25.03
C PRO A 252 -1.46 -14.19 -23.97
N ASN A 253 -1.62 -13.81 -22.71
CA ASN A 253 -0.86 -14.38 -21.60
C ASN A 253 -1.83 -14.88 -20.53
N ASN A 254 -1.40 -15.89 -19.77
CA ASN A 254 -2.23 -16.48 -18.70
C ASN A 254 -2.10 -15.72 -17.37
N VAL A 255 -1.72 -14.43 -17.40
CA VAL A 255 -1.51 -13.61 -16.21
C VAL A 255 -2.67 -12.64 -16.03
N PHE A 256 -3.06 -11.92 -17.08
CA PHE A 256 -4.13 -10.93 -17.03
C PHE A 256 -4.79 -10.73 -18.39
N ASP A 257 -6.07 -10.37 -18.33
CA ASP A 257 -6.84 -9.83 -19.44
C ASP A 257 -6.76 -8.31 -19.43
N LEU A 258 -6.38 -7.71 -20.55
CA LEU A 258 -6.50 -6.27 -20.78
C LEU A 258 -7.84 -5.98 -21.45
N LYS A 259 -8.61 -5.06 -20.88
CA LYS A 259 -9.93 -4.69 -21.40
C LYS A 259 -9.98 -3.21 -21.72
N LEU A 260 -10.58 -2.90 -22.85
CA LEU A 260 -10.97 -1.55 -23.22
C LEU A 260 -12.45 -1.39 -22.91
N VAL A 261 -12.76 -0.42 -22.05
CA VAL A 261 -14.14 -0.01 -21.75
C VAL A 261 -14.41 1.28 -22.51
N VAL A 262 -15.46 1.28 -23.32
CA VAL A 262 -15.95 2.47 -24.03
C VAL A 262 -17.45 2.56 -23.80
N ASN A 263 -17.89 3.60 -23.11
CA ASN A 263 -19.31 3.91 -22.94
C ASN A 263 -19.52 5.44 -23.07
N ALA A 264 -20.75 5.92 -22.87
CA ALA A 264 -21.07 7.34 -23.02
C ALA A 264 -20.39 8.24 -21.98
N GLU A 265 -20.02 7.67 -20.84
CA GLU A 265 -19.53 8.36 -19.66
C GLU A 265 -18.02 8.23 -19.51
N GLU A 266 -17.40 7.16 -20.02
CA GLU A 266 -16.01 6.78 -19.73
C GLU A 266 -15.30 6.07 -20.89
N THR A 267 -13.98 6.29 -21.01
CA THR A 267 -13.10 5.54 -21.90
C THR A 267 -11.77 5.27 -21.24
N TYR A 268 -11.54 4.00 -20.88
CA TYR A 268 -10.34 3.58 -20.16
C TYR A 268 -9.94 2.16 -20.50
N TYR A 269 -8.68 1.85 -20.20
CA TYR A 269 -8.24 0.47 -20.04
C TYR A 269 -8.25 0.08 -18.58
N GLU A 270 -8.62 -1.16 -18.32
CA GLU A 270 -8.39 -1.86 -17.06
C GLU A 270 -7.71 -3.19 -17.37
N TYR A 271 -7.02 -3.77 -16.38
CA TYR A 271 -6.63 -5.17 -16.48
C TYR A 271 -7.15 -5.98 -15.32
N VAL A 272 -7.55 -7.21 -15.63
CA VAL A 272 -8.10 -8.17 -14.68
C VAL A 272 -7.17 -9.38 -14.65
N PRO A 273 -6.60 -9.75 -13.49
CA PRO A 273 -5.84 -10.98 -13.36
C PRO A 273 -6.71 -12.19 -13.72
N GLU A 274 -6.13 -13.15 -14.44
CA GLU A 274 -6.81 -14.39 -14.88
C GLU A 274 -7.36 -15.19 -13.70
N THR A 275 -6.68 -15.13 -12.55
CA THR A 275 -7.19 -15.70 -11.30
C THR A 275 -6.94 -14.72 -10.16
N LYS A 276 -7.79 -14.78 -9.14
CA LYS A 276 -7.62 -13.99 -7.89
C LYS A 276 -6.35 -14.33 -7.11
N LEU A 277 -5.63 -15.39 -7.49
CA LEU A 277 -4.39 -15.82 -6.86
C LEU A 277 -3.16 -15.13 -7.46
N VAL A 278 -3.29 -14.53 -8.64
CA VAL A 278 -2.18 -13.84 -9.32
C VAL A 278 -2.09 -12.41 -8.82
N THR A 279 -0.97 -12.08 -8.17
CA THR A 279 -0.60 -10.70 -7.88
C THR A 279 0.28 -10.16 -9.00
N THR A 280 -0.19 -9.14 -9.72
CA THR A 280 0.53 -8.52 -10.83
C THR A 280 0.36 -7.01 -10.81
N ARG A 281 1.33 -6.29 -11.39
CA ARG A 281 1.30 -4.83 -11.55
C ARG A 281 2.06 -4.40 -12.80
N SER A 282 1.67 -3.26 -13.35
CA SER A 282 2.46 -2.55 -14.37
C SER A 282 3.17 -1.36 -13.74
N VAL A 283 4.39 -1.07 -14.15
CA VAL A 283 5.20 0.04 -13.66
C VAL A 283 5.81 0.77 -14.84
N LEU A 284 5.62 2.09 -14.89
CA LEU A 284 6.38 2.97 -15.78
C LEU A 284 7.65 3.40 -15.06
N ASN A 285 8.79 2.83 -15.44
CA ASN A 285 10.05 3.13 -14.76
C ASN A 285 10.59 4.52 -15.12
N TYR A 286 11.59 5.00 -14.37
CA TYR A 286 12.22 6.31 -14.57
C TYR A 286 12.98 6.46 -15.90
N SER A 287 13.11 5.39 -16.69
CA SER A 287 13.69 5.40 -18.04
C SER A 287 12.63 5.35 -19.14
N GLY A 288 11.35 5.50 -18.81
CA GLY A 288 10.25 5.54 -19.78
C GLY A 288 9.80 4.17 -20.30
N ILE A 289 10.20 3.08 -19.62
CA ILE A 289 9.86 1.72 -20.03
C ILE A 289 8.70 1.21 -19.18
N MET A 290 7.66 0.69 -19.83
CA MET A 290 6.57 -0.01 -19.17
C MET A 290 6.98 -1.44 -18.86
N GLN A 291 6.83 -1.84 -17.60
CA GLN A 291 7.25 -3.15 -17.10
C GLN A 291 6.07 -3.86 -16.44
N ARG A 292 5.82 -5.10 -16.83
CA ARG A 292 4.82 -5.97 -16.20
C ARG A 292 5.51 -6.93 -15.24
N TYR A 293 5.07 -6.92 -13.99
CA TYR A 293 5.59 -7.80 -12.93
C TYR A 293 4.53 -8.78 -12.43
N VAL A 294 4.95 -10.00 -12.12
CA VAL A 294 4.14 -11.01 -11.43
C VAL A 294 4.85 -11.44 -10.16
N TRP A 295 4.14 -11.49 -9.04
CA TRP A 295 4.72 -11.93 -7.78
C TRP A 295 4.84 -13.44 -7.76
N ASN A 296 6.05 -13.94 -7.50
CA ASN A 296 6.28 -15.36 -7.27
C ASN A 296 6.35 -15.63 -5.77
N ALA A 297 5.27 -16.20 -5.22
CA ALA A 297 5.15 -16.49 -3.79
C ALA A 297 6.15 -17.54 -3.27
N THR A 298 6.75 -18.36 -4.14
CA THR A 298 7.77 -19.35 -3.74
C THR A 298 9.13 -18.71 -3.53
N SER A 299 9.54 -17.84 -4.46
CA SER A 299 10.84 -17.15 -4.43
C SER A 299 10.81 -15.83 -3.67
N LEU A 300 9.60 -15.35 -3.30
CA LEU A 300 9.35 -14.05 -2.69
C LEU A 300 9.97 -12.90 -3.50
N LYS A 301 9.78 -12.92 -4.82
CA LYS A 301 10.32 -11.92 -5.74
C LYS A 301 9.32 -11.58 -6.85
N TRP A 302 9.43 -10.34 -7.33
CA TRP A 302 8.78 -9.92 -8.56
C TRP A 302 9.53 -10.49 -9.77
N LEU A 303 8.80 -11.20 -10.62
CA LEU A 303 9.29 -11.66 -11.92
C LEU A 303 8.85 -10.65 -12.98
N LEU A 304 9.82 -10.14 -13.74
CA LEU A 304 9.55 -9.33 -14.93
C LEU A 304 9.09 -10.25 -16.05
N VAL A 305 7.82 -10.13 -16.46
CA VAL A 305 7.20 -11.00 -17.47
C VAL A 305 6.88 -10.27 -18.77
N GLY A 306 6.99 -8.93 -18.78
CA GLY A 306 6.79 -8.13 -19.97
C GLY A 306 7.60 -6.84 -19.92
N LEU A 307 8.24 -6.52 -21.03
CA LEU A 307 8.87 -5.24 -21.31
C LEU A 307 8.23 -4.67 -22.57
N GLY A 308 7.80 -3.42 -22.50
CA GLY A 308 7.39 -2.67 -23.68
C GLY A 308 7.75 -1.20 -23.50
N ASN A 309 8.23 -0.56 -24.55
CA ASN A 309 7.84 0.83 -24.74
C ASN A 309 6.35 0.75 -25.08
N PRO A 310 5.46 1.24 -24.20
CA PRO A 310 4.04 0.89 -24.19
C PRO A 310 3.31 1.45 -25.38
#